data_AF-A0A662KM16-F1
#
_entry.id   AF-A0A662KM16-F1
#
_cell.length_a   1.000
_cell.length_b   1.000
_cell.length_c   1.000
_cell.angle_alpha   90.00
_cell.angle_beta   90.00
_cell.angle_gamma   90.00
#
_symmetry.space_group_name_H-M   'P 1'
#
loop_
_entity.id
_entity.type
_entity.pdbx_description
1 polymer ?
#
loop_
_entity_poly.entity_id
_entity_poly.type
_entity_poly.pdbx_seq_one_letter_code
_entity_poly.pdbx_strand_id
1 'polypeptide(L)'
;MAKKGGKKTKKKEGESKYAYKKKTAWEIFTKDQIKKAFDFCEGYKKFLDTAKTERETIKFIEESAKKSGKKVIVNRSKEAAVIVNGKK
;
A
#
# COMPACT_ATOMS: atom_id res chain seq x y z
N MET A 1 16.58 -35.15 16.24
CA MET A 1 17.26 -34.73 15.00
C MET A 1 16.61 -35.45 13.82
N ALA A 2 15.68 -34.80 13.12
CA ALA A 2 14.94 -35.42 12.01
C ALA A 2 15.49 -34.93 10.66
N LYS A 3 16.11 -35.84 9.89
CA LYS A 3 16.41 -35.67 8.47
C LYS A 3 15.10 -35.52 7.68
N LYS A 4 14.94 -34.41 6.95
CA LYS A 4 14.13 -34.30 5.72
C LYS A 4 15.05 -33.61 4.71
N GLY A 5 15.59 -34.30 3.72
CA GLY A 5 14.86 -34.98 2.65
C GLY A 5 14.63 -33.94 1.54
N GLY A 6 15.56 -33.88 0.58
CA GLY A 6 15.71 -32.77 -0.35
C GLY A 6 14.54 -32.54 -1.31
N LYS A 7 14.38 -31.28 -1.75
CA LYS A 7 13.63 -30.93 -2.95
C LYS A 7 14.61 -30.61 -4.07
N LYS A 8 14.90 -31.61 -4.91
CA LYS A 8 15.49 -31.40 -6.24
C LYS A 8 14.44 -30.72 -7.11
N THR A 9 14.59 -29.42 -7.37
CA THR A 9 13.78 -28.70 -8.34
C THR A 9 14.25 -29.12 -9.74
N LYS A 10 13.47 -29.98 -10.41
CA LYS A 10 13.65 -30.32 -11.82
C LYS A 10 13.68 -29.01 -12.64
N LYS A 11 14.80 -28.71 -13.31
CA LYS A 11 14.86 -27.70 -14.37
C LYS A 11 13.82 -28.09 -15.43
N LYS A 12 12.83 -27.22 -15.66
CA LYS A 12 11.95 -27.32 -16.82
C LYS A 12 12.69 -26.68 -17.99
N GLU A 13 13.24 -27.52 -18.86
CA GLU A 13 13.70 -27.11 -20.18
C GLU A 13 12.47 -26.74 -21.03
N GLY A 14 12.48 -25.55 -21.65
CA GLY A 14 11.44 -25.14 -22.61
C GLY A 14 10.57 -23.93 -22.23
N GLU A 15 11.05 -22.98 -21.41
CA GLU A 15 10.31 -21.72 -21.22
C GLU A 15 10.64 -20.74 -22.35
N SER A 16 9.62 -20.36 -23.13
CA SER A 16 9.72 -19.30 -24.13
C SER A 16 10.16 -17.98 -23.49
N LYS A 17 10.92 -17.14 -24.21
CA LYS A 17 11.40 -15.84 -23.71
C LYS A 17 10.29 -14.86 -23.27
N TYR A 18 9.03 -15.18 -23.60
CA TYR A 18 7.82 -14.42 -23.26
C TYR A 18 6.97 -15.10 -22.19
N ALA A 19 7.42 -16.20 -21.60
CA ALA A 19 6.68 -16.88 -20.54
C ALA A 19 6.53 -15.93 -19.33
N TYR A 20 5.29 -15.54 -19.04
CA TYR A 20 4.98 -14.70 -17.88
C TYR A 20 5.24 -15.48 -16.60
N LYS A 21 6.30 -15.09 -15.88
CA LYS A 21 6.59 -15.61 -14.55
C LYS A 21 5.95 -14.70 -13.52
N LYS A 22 4.98 -15.23 -12.78
CA LYS A 22 4.40 -14.55 -11.63
C LYS A 22 5.46 -14.43 -10.54
N LYS A 23 6.17 -13.30 -10.51
CA LYS A 23 7.09 -12.95 -9.43
C LYS A 23 6.30 -12.33 -8.28
N THR A 24 6.63 -12.71 -7.05
CA THR A 24 6.00 -12.11 -5.87
C THR A 24 6.61 -10.74 -5.57
N ALA A 25 5.89 -9.87 -4.86
CA ALA A 25 6.40 -8.54 -4.48
C ALA A 25 7.74 -8.62 -3.74
N TRP A 26 7.95 -9.68 -2.94
CA TRP A 26 9.21 -9.96 -2.24
C TRP A 26 10.38 -10.33 -3.16
N GLU A 27 10.12 -10.87 -4.34
CA GLU A 27 11.13 -11.22 -5.34
C GLU A 27 11.47 -10.05 -6.26
N ILE A 28 10.57 -9.05 -6.35
CA ILE A 28 10.73 -7.88 -7.22
C ILE A 28 11.36 -6.72 -6.45
N PHE A 29 10.95 -6.52 -5.19
CA PHE A 29 11.39 -5.37 -4.41
C PHE A 29 12.78 -5.54 -3.82
N THR A 30 13.55 -4.46 -3.85
CA THR A 30 14.81 -4.37 -3.12
C THR A 30 14.55 -4.23 -1.62
N LYS A 31 15.56 -4.51 -0.79
CA LYS A 31 15.46 -4.37 0.67
C LYS A 31 15.00 -2.97 1.10
N ASP A 32 15.39 -1.92 0.36
CA ASP A 32 15.00 -0.54 0.65
C ASP A 32 13.54 -0.26 0.29
N GLN A 33 13.04 -0.82 -0.81
CA GLN A 33 11.62 -0.73 -1.17
C GLN A 33 10.74 -1.48 -0.17
N ILE A 34 11.21 -2.63 0.32
CA ILE A 34 10.53 -3.39 1.37
C ILE A 34 10.46 -2.57 2.66
N LYS A 35 11.56 -1.93 3.09
CA LYS A 35 11.55 -1.03 4.25
C LYS A 35 10.52 0.09 4.09
N LYS A 36 10.55 0.81 2.96
CA LYS A 36 9.57 1.86 2.66
C LYS A 36 8.13 1.35 2.68
N ALA A 37 7.89 0.13 2.20
CA ALA A 37 6.57 -0.48 2.25
C ALA A 37 6.13 -0.74 3.70
N PHE A 38 7.03 -1.22 4.57
CA PHE A 38 6.74 -1.41 5.99
C PHE A 38 6.51 -0.07 6.72
N ASP A 39 7.33 0.95 6.45
CA ASP A 39 7.16 2.29 7.01
C ASP A 39 5.78 2.88 6.62
N PHE A 40 5.37 2.68 5.37
CA PHE A 40 4.02 3.04 4.92
C PHE A 40 2.93 2.29 5.68
N CYS A 41 3.12 0.99 5.94
CA CYS A 41 2.17 0.19 6.71
C CYS A 41 1.97 0.71 8.13
N GLU A 42 2.99 1.28 8.77
CA GLU A 42 2.85 1.88 10.10
C GLU A 42 1.91 3.08 10.10
N GLY A 43 2.01 3.95 9.08
CA GLY A 43 1.08 5.06 8.89
C GLY A 43 -0.35 4.56 8.64
N TYR A 44 -0.50 3.51 7.84
CA TYR A 44 -1.80 2.90 7.56
C TYR A 44 -2.45 2.29 8.81
N LYS A 45 -1.68 1.64 9.69
CA LYS A 45 -2.20 1.13 10.97
C LYS A 45 -2.74 2.25 11.86
N LYS A 46 -1.99 3.34 11.99
CA LYS A 46 -2.43 4.52 12.77
C LYS A 46 -3.72 5.14 12.20
N PHE A 47 -3.86 5.13 10.87
CA PHE A 47 -5.10 5.55 10.23
C PHE A 47 -6.27 4.63 10.61
N LEU A 48 -6.10 3.30 10.55
CA LEU A 48 -7.15 2.36 10.94
C LEU A 48 -7.55 2.47 12.41
N ASP A 49 -6.61 2.75 13.31
CA ASP A 49 -6.90 2.92 14.74
C ASP A 49 -7.76 4.17 15.02
N THR A 50 -7.61 5.22 14.21
CA THR A 50 -8.29 6.51 14.37
C THR A 50 -9.59 6.62 13.56
N ALA A 51 -9.68 5.93 12.43
CA ALA A 51 -10.79 6.00 11.48
C ALA A 51 -11.75 4.80 11.61
N LYS A 52 -12.33 4.58 12.79
CA LYS A 52 -13.23 3.43 13.05
C LYS A 52 -14.61 3.61 12.41
N THR A 53 -15.03 4.86 12.24
CA THR A 53 -16.31 5.23 11.62
C THR A 53 -16.10 6.14 10.41
N GLU A 54 -17.08 6.17 9.50
CA GLU A 54 -17.06 7.05 8.33
C GLU A 54 -16.88 8.53 8.70
N ARG A 55 -17.50 8.97 9.81
CA ARG A 55 -17.39 10.35 10.30
C ARG A 55 -15.98 10.68 10.77
N GLU A 56 -15.31 9.76 11.47
CA GLU A 56 -13.92 9.94 11.92
C GLU A 56 -12.96 9.92 10.73
N THR A 57 -13.23 9.05 9.76
CA THR A 57 -12.46 8.98 8.51
C THR A 57 -12.49 10.31 7.78
N ILE A 58 -13.67 10.91 7.64
CA ILE A 58 -13.85 12.21 6.97
C ILE A 58 -13.13 13.33 7.71
N LYS A 59 -13.18 13.34 9.06
CA LYS A 59 -12.42 14.30 9.87
C LYS A 59 -10.91 14.13 9.68
N PHE A 60 -10.40 12.91 9.68
CA PHE A 60 -8.98 12.63 9.44
C PHE A 60 -8.53 13.12 8.06
N ILE A 61 -9.34 12.87 7.02
CA ILE A 61 -9.08 13.34 5.66
C ILE A 61 -9.10 14.87 5.59
N GLU A 62 -10.06 15.51 6.25
CA GLU A 62 -10.15 16.97 6.31
C GLU A 62 -8.91 17.59 6.97
N GLU A 63 -8.49 17.07 8.12
CA GLU A 63 -7.30 17.54 8.84
C GLU A 63 -6.02 17.32 8.04
N SER A 64 -5.84 16.13 7.46
CA SER A 64 -4.66 15.81 6.64
C SER A 64 -4.59 16.67 5.38
N ALA A 65 -5.72 16.92 4.72
CA ALA A 65 -5.78 17.77 3.54
C ALA A 65 -5.54 19.25 3.89
N LYS A 66 -6.08 19.76 5.00
CA LYS A 66 -5.76 21.10 5.52
C LYS A 66 -4.27 21.26 5.83
N LYS A 67 -3.65 20.27 6.48
CA LYS A 67 -2.19 20.26 6.73
C LYS A 67 -1.37 20.31 5.43
N SER A 68 -1.87 19.69 4.37
CA SER A 68 -1.24 19.73 3.03
C SER A 68 -1.54 20.99 2.23
N GLY A 69 -2.27 21.96 2.78
CA GLY A 69 -2.63 23.22 2.11
C GLY A 69 -3.72 23.06 1.03
N LYS A 70 -4.46 21.95 1.03
CA LYS A 70 -5.53 21.70 0.06
C LYS A 70 -6.87 22.22 0.59
N LYS A 71 -7.70 22.72 -0.32
CA LYS A 71 -9.09 23.08 0.00
C LYS A 71 -9.93 21.81 0.06
N VAL A 72 -10.72 21.68 1.12
CA VAL A 72 -11.62 20.54 1.33
C VAL A 72 -13.03 21.07 1.50
N ILE A 73 -13.99 20.44 0.84
CA ILE A 73 -15.42 20.68 1.03
C ILE A 73 -15.99 19.43 1.70
N VAL A 74 -16.64 19.60 2.85
CA VAL A 74 -17.23 18.51 3.61
C VAL A 74 -18.74 18.71 3.70
N ASN A 75 -19.52 17.68 3.37
CA ASN A 75 -20.99 17.69 3.48
C ASN A 75 -21.43 16.83 4.66
N ARG A 76 -21.93 17.48 5.73
CA ARG A 76 -22.51 16.85 6.94
C ARG A 76 -21.69 15.68 7.53
N SER A 77 -20.37 15.69 7.35
CA SER A 77 -19.47 14.59 7.75
C SER A 77 -19.85 13.23 7.14
N LYS A 78 -20.49 13.21 5.96
CA LYS A 78 -20.80 12.01 5.16
C LYS A 78 -19.99 11.93 3.87
N GLU A 79 -19.63 13.09 3.32
CA GLU A 79 -18.89 13.18 2.06
C GLU A 79 -17.81 14.25 2.19
N ALA A 80 -16.66 14.03 1.56
CA ALA A 80 -15.57 15.00 1.49
C ALA A 80 -14.99 15.04 0.08
N ALA A 81 -14.86 16.24 -0.47
CA ALA A 81 -14.19 16.50 -1.74
C ALA A 81 -12.91 17.29 -1.48
N VAL A 82 -11.77 16.74 -1.90
CA VAL A 82 -10.46 17.40 -1.81
C VAL A 82 -10.12 18.01 -3.16
N ILE A 83 -9.93 19.33 -3.18
CA ILE A 83 -9.58 20.07 -4.38
C ILE A 83 -8.06 20.02 -4.55
N VAL A 84 -7.61 19.38 -5.62
CA VAL A 84 -6.21 19.36 -6.02
C VAL A 84 -6.02 20.31 -7.19
N ASN A 85 -5.42 21.46 -6.93
CA ASN A 85 -5.07 22.39 -7.99
C ASN A 85 -3.92 21.79 -8.80
N GLY A 86 -4.19 21.43 -10.07
CA GLY A 86 -3.14 21.03 -11.00
C GLY A 86 -2.17 22.19 -11.21
N LYS A 87 -0.87 21.91 -11.17
CA LYS A 87 0.12 22.86 -11.69
C LYS A 87 -0.03 22.90 -13.21
N LYS A 88 -0.21 24.10 -13.77
CA LYS A 88 -0.09 24.34 -15.21
C LYS A 88 1.36 24.12 -15.65
#